data_AF-A0A926D8C2-F1
#
_entry.id   AF-A0A926D8C2-F1
#
_cell.length_a   1.000
_cell.length_b   1.000
_cell.length_c   1.000
_cell.angle_alpha   90.00
_cell.angle_beta   90.00
_cell.angle_gamma   90.00
#
_symmetry.space_group_name_H-M   'P 1'
#
loop_
_entity.id
_entity.type
_entity.pdbx_description
1 polymer ?
#
loop_
_entity_poly.entity_id
_entity_poly.type
_entity_poly.pdbx_seq_one_letter_code
_entity_poly.pdbx_strand_id
1 'polypeptide(L)' 'MTAMTRIACRTIQRRMEAGGSWESVILDYPGLTAEQLAEIRAEVMGGSEQ' A
#
# COMPACT_ATOMS: atom_id res chain seq x y z
N MET A 1 -11.75 -1.88 0.34
CA MET A 1 -11.10 -0.91 -0.57
C MET A 1 -12.03 -0.19 -1.53
N THR A 2 -11.94 1.15 -1.59
CA THR A 2 -12.49 1.97 -2.69
C THR A 2 -11.58 1.91 -3.93
N ALA A 3 -12.03 2.41 -5.08
CA ALA A 3 -11.24 2.39 -6.32
C ALA A 3 -9.86 3.09 -6.16
N MET A 4 -9.81 4.19 -5.40
CA MET A 4 -8.55 4.91 -5.13
C MET A 4 -7.60 4.11 -4.24
N THR A 5 -8.12 3.45 -3.20
CA THR A 5 -7.31 2.62 -2.29
C THR A 5 -6.70 1.42 -3.02
N ARG A 6 -7.44 0.82 -3.97
CA ARG A 6 -6.91 -0.24 -4.85
C ARG A 6 -5.76 0.24 -5.74
N ILE A 7 -5.87 1.44 -6.31
CA ILE A 7 -4.82 2.02 -7.16
C ILE A 7 -3.57 2.33 -6.31
N ALA A 8 -3.75 2.92 -5.14
CA ALA A 8 -2.67 3.17 -4.20
C ALA A 8 -2.00 1.86 -3.77
N CYS A 9 -2.76 0.85 -3.38
CA CYS A 9 -2.27 -0.49 -3.02
C CYS A 9 -1.38 -1.09 -4.10
N ARG A 10 -1.85 -1.10 -5.36
CA ARG A 10 -1.10 -1.68 -6.49
C ARG A 10 0.18 -0.90 -6.80
N THR A 11 0.12 0.42 -6.65
CA THR A 11 1.29 1.28 -6.83
C THR A 11 2.31 1.06 -5.72
N ILE A 12 1.86 0.95 -4.47
CA ILE A 12 2.70 0.70 -3.30
C ILE A 12 3.38 -0.66 -3.43
N GLN A 13 2.63 -1.70 -3.78
CA GLN A 13 3.15 -3.05 -4.02
C GLN A 13 4.29 -3.03 -5.06
N ARG A 14 4.06 -2.43 -6.24
CA ARG A 14 5.09 -2.32 -7.29
C ARG A 14 6.33 -1.57 -6.84
N ARG A 15 6.15 -0.49 -6.07
CA ARG A 15 7.28 0.30 -5.55
C ARG A 15 8.08 -0.50 -4.52
N MET A 16 7.41 -1.33 -3.72
CA MET A 16 8.05 -2.24 -2.78
C MET A 16 8.80 -3.37 -3.50
N GLU A 17 8.21 -3.97 -4.54
CA GLU A 17 8.89 -4.96 -5.40
C GLU A 17 10.11 -4.38 -6.13
N ALA A 18 10.09 -3.08 -6.46
CA ALA A 18 11.21 -2.35 -7.03
C ALA A 18 12.31 -2.00 -5.99
N GLY A 19 12.18 -2.43 -4.73
CA GLY A 19 13.13 -2.18 -3.65
C GLY A 19 12.82 -0.96 -2.78
N GLY A 20 11.64 -0.36 -2.92
CA GLY A 20 11.17 0.73 -2.06
C GLY A 20 10.70 0.23 -0.70
N SER A 21 10.95 1.01 0.35
CA SER A 21 10.45 0.71 1.70
C SER A 21 9.05 1.25 1.90
N TRP A 22 8.17 0.50 2.56
CA TRP A 22 6.81 0.91 2.93
C TRP A 22 6.74 2.35 3.46
N GLU A 23 7.59 2.68 4.44
CA GLU A 23 7.66 4.01 5.06
C GLU A 23 7.97 5.13 4.07
N SER A 24 8.82 4.88 3.07
CA SER A 24 9.13 5.87 2.04
C SER A 24 7.97 6.03 1.06
N VAL A 25 7.23 4.97 0.77
CA VAL A 25 6.16 5.00 -0.22
C VAL A 25 4.90 5.66 0.35
N ILE A 26 4.55 5.40 1.61
CA ILE A 26 3.35 5.99 2.23
C ILE A 26 3.44 7.52 2.38
N LEU A 27 4.67 8.08 2.43
CA LEU A 27 4.88 9.53 2.46
C LEU A 27 4.36 10.24 1.20
N ASP A 28 4.30 9.52 0.07
CA ASP A 28 3.74 10.00 -1.20
C ASP A 28 2.20 10.12 -1.15
N TYR A 29 1.56 9.56 -0.11
CA TYR A 29 0.12 9.46 0.04
C TYR A 29 -0.39 10.08 1.37
N PRO A 30 -0.16 11.38 1.64
CA PRO A 30 -0.64 12.04 2.86
C PRO A 30 -2.17 12.12 2.95
N GLY A 31 -2.89 11.89 1.85
CA GLY A 31 -4.36 11.88 1.80
C GLY A 31 -5.02 10.56 2.20
N LEU A 32 -4.24 9.51 2.46
CA LEU A 32 -4.78 8.24 2.93
C LEU A 32 -5.01 8.28 4.44
N THR A 33 -6.16 7.78 4.89
CA THR A 33 -6.42 7.63 6.32
C THR A 33 -5.65 6.46 6.90
N ALA A 34 -5.48 6.45 8.23
CA ALA A 34 -4.84 5.34 8.93
C ALA A 34 -5.51 3.99 8.65
N GLU A 35 -6.85 3.96 8.52
CA GLU A 35 -7.61 2.75 8.17
C GLU A 35 -7.28 2.26 6.75
N GLN A 36 -7.18 3.16 5.78
CA GLN A 36 -6.81 2.80 4.41
C GLN A 36 -5.37 2.31 4.33
N LEU A 37 -4.45 2.94 5.06
CA LEU A 37 -3.06 2.49 5.16
C LEU A 37 -2.96 1.11 5.81
N ALA A 38 -3.76 0.83 6.85
CA ALA A 38 -3.81 -0.48 7.48
C ALA A 38 -4.36 -1.55 6.52
N GLU A 39 -5.43 -1.24 5.78
CA GLU A 39 -6.01 -2.12 4.75
C GLU A 39 -4.98 -2.44 3.65
N ILE A 40 -4.26 -1.43 3.15
CA ILE A 40 -3.21 -1.62 2.14
C ILE A 40 -2.02 -2.40 2.72
N ARG A 41 -1.62 -2.10 3.95
CA ARG A 41 -0.48 -2.78 4.60
C ARG A 41 -0.77 -4.27 4.77
N ALA A 42 -1.99 -4.61 5.16
CA ALA A 42 -2.44 -5.99 5.28
C ALA A 42 -2.40 -6.72 3.93
N GLU A 43 -2.82 -6.07 2.84
CA GLU A 43 -2.75 -6.68 1.50
C GLU A 43 -1.31 -6.83 0.98
N VAL A 44 -0.48 -5.79 1.15
CA VAL A 44 0.88 -5.76 0.60
C VAL A 44 1.85 -6.63 1.41
N MET A 45 1.70 -6.70 2.74
CA MET A 45 2.59 -7.49 3.60
C MET A 45 1.97 -8.78 4.14
N GLY A 46 0.65 -8.94 4.07
CA GLY A 46 -0.07 -10.16 4.45
C GLY A 46 -0.47 -11.03 3.25
N GLY A 47 -0.13 -10.64 2.02
CA GLY A 47 -0.37 -11.41 0.79
C GLY A 47 0.56 -12.60 0.56
N SER A 48 0.94 -13.32 1.61
CA SER A 48 1.72 -14.57 1.54
C SER A 48 0.80 -15.77 1.75
N GLU A 49 -0.27 -15.93 0.96
CA GLU A 49 -1.06 -17.16 0.88
C GLU A 49 -2.04 -17.06 -0.30
N GLN A 50 -1.55 -17.41 -1.49
CA GLN A 50 -2.29 -18.09 -2.58
C GLN A 50 -1.34 -18.47 -3.72
#